data_AF-A0A9W4XWL3-F1
#
_entry.id   AF-A0A9W4XWL3-F1
#
_cell.length_a   1.000
_cell.length_b   1.000
_cell.length_c   1.000
_cell.angle_alpha   90.00
_cell.angle_beta   90.00
_cell.angle_gamma   90.00
#
_symmetry.space_group_name_H-M   'P 1'
#
loop_
_entity.id
_entity.type
_entity.pdbx_description
1 polymer ?
#
loop_
_entity_poly.entity_id
_entity_poly.type
_entity_poly.pdbx_seq_one_letter_code
_entity_poly.pdbx_strand_id
1 'polypeptide(L)'
;MRINKGQFRLDTRGRKARFELNRGRGHMLSYAWNRTKWHLYPRLRHVSRFPSHVDVEISSVCDLNCPMCYTTTEEFKKIVKKGLMDFELFKKIIDECAENNLYSIRLSLRGEAFVHPQILDMLKYAKDRGIKEVSTLTHGGRIDEEKFRKLVEYGLDWLTISFDGVGETYEKIRAPLKFQDMVDKIARFKEIKREMGTPKPVIKVQTVWPAIKDNPEVFYNTFEPITDQIGSNPLIDYLHNDTDIEYEENFTCPQLWERMTIGSGGEVMLCANDEMMLHQVGDANKETIYDIWHGKRLEEAREIHKRHKGTEMIDPCKHCYLPRATQREDAVMENRLLKIDNYVNRKQKVGI
;
A
#
# COMPACT_ATOMS: atom_id res chain seq x y z
N MET A 1 -4.53 -8.87 17.97
CA MET A 1 -4.56 -8.48 16.53
C MET A 1 -3.69 -7.26 16.28
N ARG A 2 -2.69 -7.37 15.41
CA ARG A 2 -1.83 -6.25 14.96
C ARG A 2 -2.35 -5.74 13.61
N ILE A 3 -2.80 -4.49 13.55
CA ILE A 3 -3.46 -3.92 12.35
C ILE A 3 -2.46 -3.60 11.22
N ASN A 4 -1.30 -3.05 11.56
CA ASN A 4 -0.25 -2.67 10.59
C ASN A 4 1.02 -3.48 10.84
N LYS A 5 0.92 -4.81 10.79
CA LYS A 5 2.07 -5.69 11.00
C LYS A 5 3.08 -5.53 9.85
N GLY A 6 4.37 -5.51 10.19
CA GLY A 6 5.46 -5.43 9.20
C GLY A 6 5.70 -4.04 8.63
N GLN A 7 5.22 -2.97 9.28
CA GLN A 7 5.65 -1.60 8.93
C GLN A 7 6.17 -0.88 10.17
N PHE A 8 7.32 -0.24 10.05
CA PHE A 8 7.85 0.66 11.05
C PHE A 8 8.25 2.00 10.41
N ARG A 9 8.31 3.04 11.23
CA ARG A 9 8.58 4.41 10.77
C ARG A 9 9.88 4.89 11.40
N LEU A 10 10.80 5.37 10.56
CA LEU A 10 12.09 5.92 10.97
C LEU A 10 11.94 7.32 11.59
N ASP A 11 10.78 7.96 11.42
CA ASP A 11 10.51 9.31 11.92
C ASP A 11 10.51 9.46 13.45
N THR A 12 10.72 10.69 13.90
CA THR A 12 10.46 11.11 15.28
C THR A 12 8.96 11.16 15.58
N ARG A 13 8.58 11.22 16.87
CA ARG A 13 7.17 11.36 17.28
C ARG A 13 6.52 12.62 16.69
N GLY A 14 7.26 13.74 16.65
CA GLY A 14 6.77 15.01 16.09
C GLY A 14 6.48 14.95 14.60
N ARG A 15 7.38 14.35 13.80
CA ARG A 15 7.17 14.13 12.36
C ARG A 15 5.97 13.21 12.11
N LYS A 16 5.83 12.13 12.88
CA LYS A 16 4.64 11.24 12.82
C LYS A 16 3.36 12.02 13.07
N ALA A 17 3.29 12.84 14.12
CA ALA A 17 2.10 13.64 14.41
C ALA A 17 1.80 14.65 13.30
N ARG A 18 2.83 15.35 12.77
CA ARG A 18 2.67 16.30 11.67
C ARG A 18 2.15 15.63 10.39
N PHE A 19 2.63 14.43 10.07
CA PHE A 19 2.14 13.65 8.94
C PHE A 19 0.64 13.38 9.07
N GLU A 20 0.19 12.89 10.24
CA GLU A 20 -1.24 12.62 10.47
C GLU A 20 -2.09 13.90 10.42
N LEU A 21 -1.58 15.02 10.94
CA LEU A 21 -2.24 16.33 10.87
C LEU A 21 -2.40 16.84 9.44
N ASN A 22 -1.33 16.75 8.64
CA ASN A 22 -1.34 17.17 7.24
C ASN A 22 -2.26 16.29 6.39
N ARG A 23 -2.24 14.96 6.63
CA ARG A 23 -3.11 14.00 5.96
C ARG A 23 -4.59 14.27 6.26
N GLY A 24 -4.93 14.57 7.52
CA GLY A 24 -6.29 14.92 7.93
C GLY A 24 -6.74 16.34 7.57
N ARG A 25 -5.85 17.20 7.03
CA ARG A 25 -6.17 18.60 6.75
C ARG A 25 -7.34 18.74 5.76
N GLY A 26 -8.32 19.55 6.12
CA GLY A 26 -9.57 19.74 5.36
C GLY A 26 -10.72 18.82 5.78
N HIS A 27 -10.46 17.74 6.53
CA HIS A 27 -11.49 16.76 6.89
C HIS A 27 -11.13 16.00 8.20
N MET A 28 -10.56 16.72 9.18
CA MET A 28 -9.94 16.13 10.37
C MET A 28 -10.89 15.29 11.23
N LEU A 29 -12.15 15.71 11.40
CA LEU A 29 -13.13 14.93 12.16
C LEU A 29 -13.44 13.59 11.49
N SER A 30 -13.70 13.61 10.18
CA SER A 30 -13.92 12.36 9.44
C SER A 30 -12.65 11.52 9.35
N TYR A 31 -11.46 12.13 9.32
CA TYR A 31 -10.19 11.44 9.39
C TYR A 31 -10.05 10.67 10.70
N ALA A 32 -10.19 11.35 11.84
CA ALA A 32 -10.14 10.75 13.15
C ALA A 32 -11.17 9.61 13.29
N TRP A 33 -12.40 9.84 12.84
CA TRP A 33 -13.44 8.81 12.85
C TRP A 33 -13.10 7.58 12.00
N ASN A 34 -12.59 7.78 10.78
CA ASN A 34 -12.16 6.70 9.92
C ASN A 34 -10.98 5.91 10.53
N ARG A 35 -9.99 6.58 11.14
CA ARG A 35 -8.87 5.93 11.83
C ARG A 35 -9.34 5.12 13.05
N THR A 36 -10.33 5.61 13.78
CA THR A 36 -10.96 4.86 14.87
C THR A 36 -11.63 3.59 14.33
N LYS A 37 -12.45 3.68 13.28
CA LYS A 37 -13.09 2.52 12.65
C LYS A 37 -12.08 1.49 12.16
N TRP A 38 -11.05 1.95 11.46
CA TRP A 38 -9.96 1.13 10.94
C TRP A 38 -9.32 0.25 12.02
N HIS A 39 -9.17 0.79 13.23
CA HIS A 39 -8.58 0.06 14.35
C HIS A 39 -9.60 -0.75 15.14
N LEU A 40 -10.83 -0.26 15.30
CA LEU A 40 -11.83 -0.86 16.19
C LEU A 40 -12.57 -2.02 15.52
N TYR A 41 -13.03 -1.85 14.27
CA TYR A 41 -13.88 -2.83 13.60
C TYR A 41 -13.24 -4.21 13.46
N PRO A 42 -11.96 -4.34 13.05
CA PRO A 42 -11.34 -5.65 12.96
C PRO A 42 -11.17 -6.33 14.32
N ARG A 43 -10.87 -5.54 15.37
CA ARG A 43 -10.75 -6.07 16.74
C ARG A 43 -12.08 -6.58 17.29
N LEU A 44 -13.17 -5.90 16.96
CA LEU A 44 -14.53 -6.31 17.29
C LEU A 44 -15.11 -7.33 16.30
N ARG A 45 -14.39 -7.64 15.21
CA ARG A 45 -14.87 -8.46 14.08
C ARG A 45 -16.20 -7.94 13.52
N HIS A 46 -16.39 -6.63 13.56
CA HIS A 46 -17.60 -5.96 13.11
C HIS A 46 -17.54 -5.76 11.59
N VAL A 47 -18.51 -6.32 10.87
CA VAL A 47 -18.68 -6.06 9.43
C VAL A 47 -19.50 -4.78 9.29
N SER A 48 -18.85 -3.73 8.82
CA SER A 48 -19.52 -2.45 8.54
C SER A 48 -20.44 -2.55 7.32
N ARG A 49 -21.38 -1.60 7.18
CA ARG A 49 -22.28 -1.50 6.02
C ARG A 49 -21.53 -1.48 4.68
N PHE A 50 -20.37 -0.84 4.63
CA PHE A 50 -19.50 -0.75 3.46
C PHE A 50 -18.04 -0.84 3.93
N PRO A 51 -17.06 -1.29 3.12
CA PRO A 51 -15.65 -1.28 3.52
C PRO A 51 -15.18 0.12 3.94
N SER A 52 -14.17 0.20 4.82
CA SER A 52 -13.60 1.47 5.25
C SER A 52 -12.60 2.05 4.24
N HIS A 53 -12.13 1.22 3.31
CA HIS A 53 -11.17 1.55 2.26
C HIS A 53 -11.33 0.61 1.06
N VAL A 54 -11.06 1.10 -0.14
CA VAL A 54 -11.00 0.27 -1.35
C VAL A 54 -9.65 0.48 -2.05
N ASP A 55 -8.90 -0.60 -2.19
CA ASP A 55 -7.71 -0.65 -3.06
C ASP A 55 -8.19 -0.93 -4.49
N VAL A 56 -7.90 -0.04 -5.43
CA VAL A 56 -8.29 -0.11 -6.84
C VAL A 56 -7.03 -0.18 -7.68
N GLU A 57 -6.75 -1.35 -8.24
CA GLU A 57 -5.63 -1.54 -9.17
C GLU A 57 -5.97 -0.93 -10.52
N ILE A 58 -5.49 0.28 -10.81
CA ILE A 58 -5.70 0.89 -12.13
C ILE A 58 -4.75 0.32 -13.20
N SER A 59 -3.65 -0.32 -12.79
CA SER A 59 -2.66 -0.93 -13.68
C SER A 59 -2.05 -2.16 -13.02
N SER A 60 -2.15 -3.32 -13.69
CA SER A 60 -1.40 -4.53 -13.31
C SER A 60 -0.02 -4.62 -13.99
N VAL A 61 0.34 -3.62 -14.81
CA VAL A 61 1.62 -3.55 -15.52
C VAL A 61 2.58 -2.63 -14.79
N CYS A 62 3.84 -3.04 -14.68
CA CYS A 62 4.95 -2.24 -14.18
C CYS A 62 6.08 -2.24 -15.20
N ASP A 63 6.80 -1.13 -15.30
CA ASP A 63 7.96 -0.94 -16.18
C ASP A 63 9.31 -1.08 -15.47
N LEU A 64 9.31 -1.47 -14.18
CA LEU A 64 10.50 -1.91 -13.46
C LEU A 64 10.50 -3.44 -13.26
N ASN A 65 11.69 -4.01 -13.06
CA ASN A 65 11.88 -5.43 -12.76
C ASN A 65 12.59 -5.65 -11.43
N CYS A 66 12.03 -5.11 -10.34
CA CYS A 66 12.67 -5.17 -9.02
C CYS A 66 12.83 -6.63 -8.57
N PRO A 67 13.99 -7.02 -8.01
CA PRO A 67 14.34 -8.43 -7.81
C PRO A 67 13.55 -9.12 -6.69
N MET A 68 12.85 -8.37 -5.83
CA MET A 68 11.96 -8.92 -4.80
C MET A 68 10.50 -8.99 -5.23
N CYS A 69 10.18 -8.54 -6.46
CA CYS A 69 8.80 -8.29 -6.88
C CYS A 69 8.22 -9.50 -7.61
N TYR A 70 7.13 -10.04 -7.07
CA TYR A 70 6.40 -11.18 -7.62
C TYR A 70 5.86 -10.93 -9.04
N THR A 71 5.59 -9.68 -9.42
CA THR A 71 5.07 -9.33 -10.76
C THR A 71 6.04 -9.63 -11.90
N THR A 72 7.32 -9.81 -11.57
CA THR A 72 8.38 -10.14 -12.52
C THR A 72 8.46 -11.63 -12.84
N THR A 73 7.84 -12.47 -12.00
CA THR A 73 7.87 -13.93 -12.15
C THR A 73 7.05 -14.42 -13.33
N GLU A 74 7.46 -15.55 -13.92
CA GLU A 74 6.71 -16.17 -15.02
C GLU A 74 5.37 -16.74 -14.55
N GLU A 75 5.29 -17.19 -13.31
CA GLU A 75 4.04 -17.65 -12.70
C GLU A 75 3.01 -16.52 -12.65
N PHE A 76 3.40 -15.35 -12.14
CA PHE A 76 2.51 -14.19 -12.07
C PHE A 76 2.01 -13.78 -13.46
N LYS A 77 2.91 -13.70 -14.44
CA LYS A 77 2.56 -13.31 -15.82
C LYS A 77 1.61 -14.28 -16.51
N LYS A 78 1.59 -15.56 -16.10
CA LYS A 78 0.67 -16.58 -16.63
C LYS A 78 -0.71 -16.52 -15.98
N ILE A 79 -0.76 -16.26 -14.68
CA ILE A 79 -2.01 -16.29 -13.90
C ILE A 79 -2.73 -14.94 -14.00
N VAL A 80 -2.02 -13.84 -13.79
CA VAL A 80 -2.60 -12.49 -13.74
C VAL A 80 -2.53 -11.84 -15.11
N LYS A 81 -3.70 -11.52 -15.67
CA LYS A 81 -3.79 -10.81 -16.95
C LYS A 81 -3.26 -9.38 -16.81
N LYS A 82 -2.36 -9.01 -17.72
CA LYS A 82 -1.91 -7.62 -17.87
C LYS A 82 -3.07 -6.77 -18.35
N GLY A 83 -3.29 -5.65 -17.68
CA GLY A 83 -4.42 -4.78 -17.95
C GLY A 83 -4.26 -3.40 -17.34
N LEU A 84 -4.94 -2.46 -17.99
CA LEU A 84 -5.22 -1.12 -17.50
C LEU A 84 -6.73 -1.08 -17.25
N MET A 85 -7.15 -0.59 -16.10
CA MET A 85 -8.57 -0.55 -15.75
C MET A 85 -9.32 0.39 -16.70
N ASP A 86 -10.41 -0.09 -17.28
CA ASP A 86 -11.28 0.76 -18.10
C ASP A 86 -11.85 1.93 -17.27
N PHE A 87 -11.91 3.11 -17.87
CA PHE A 87 -12.34 4.31 -17.16
C PHE A 87 -13.81 4.28 -16.76
N GLU A 88 -14.70 3.65 -17.54
CA GLU A 88 -16.11 3.53 -17.17
C GLU A 88 -16.32 2.51 -16.05
N LEU A 89 -15.54 1.42 -16.03
CA LEU A 89 -15.50 0.53 -14.86
C LEU A 89 -15.02 1.28 -13.60
N PHE A 90 -13.96 2.08 -13.73
CA PHE A 90 -13.48 2.92 -12.63
C PHE A 90 -14.57 3.87 -12.12
N LYS A 91 -15.29 4.56 -13.03
CA LYS A 91 -16.38 5.46 -12.65
C LYS A 91 -17.50 4.73 -11.92
N LYS A 92 -17.92 3.56 -12.41
CA LYS A 92 -18.90 2.70 -11.74
C LYS A 92 -18.47 2.39 -10.30
N ILE A 93 -17.22 1.96 -10.10
CA ILE A 93 -16.66 1.66 -8.77
C ILE A 93 -16.70 2.90 -7.87
N ILE A 94 -16.24 4.05 -8.38
CA ILE A 94 -16.17 5.29 -7.60
C ILE A 94 -17.54 5.85 -7.27
N ASP A 95 -18.51 5.74 -8.17
CA ASP A 95 -19.88 6.22 -7.95
C ASP A 95 -20.52 5.48 -6.78
N GLU A 96 -20.42 4.14 -6.75
CA GLU A 96 -20.92 3.35 -5.64
C GLU A 96 -20.18 3.65 -4.32
N CYS A 97 -18.85 3.84 -4.40
CA CYS A 97 -18.04 4.25 -3.25
C CYS A 97 -18.53 5.60 -2.67
N ALA A 98 -18.81 6.58 -3.54
CA ALA A 98 -19.29 7.90 -3.15
C ALA A 98 -20.70 7.83 -2.53
N GLU A 99 -21.62 7.10 -3.16
CA GLU A 99 -22.99 6.88 -2.65
C GLU A 99 -22.99 6.25 -1.25
N ASN A 100 -22.01 5.38 -0.97
CA ASN A 100 -21.84 4.74 0.33
C ASN A 100 -20.94 5.53 1.31
N ASN A 101 -20.58 6.77 0.98
CA ASN A 101 -19.72 7.63 1.80
C ASN A 101 -18.37 6.99 2.15
N LEU A 102 -17.78 6.24 1.20
CA LEU A 102 -16.46 5.66 1.37
C LEU A 102 -15.45 6.77 1.67
N TYR A 103 -14.64 6.55 2.70
CA TYR A 103 -13.70 7.57 3.16
C TYR A 103 -12.46 7.66 2.27
N SER A 104 -11.87 6.53 1.90
CA SER A 104 -10.61 6.52 1.17
C SER A 104 -10.47 5.42 0.14
N ILE A 105 -9.71 5.72 -0.91
CA ILE A 105 -9.29 4.77 -1.93
C ILE A 105 -7.77 4.80 -2.12
N ARG A 106 -7.25 3.76 -2.76
CA ARG A 106 -5.86 3.71 -3.24
C ARG A 106 -5.81 3.26 -4.68
N LEU A 107 -5.16 4.02 -5.54
CA LEU A 107 -5.12 3.79 -6.99
C LEU A 107 -3.98 2.85 -7.43
N SER A 108 -3.51 1.97 -6.56
CA SER A 108 -2.32 1.15 -6.79
C SER A 108 -2.43 -0.20 -6.10
N LEU A 109 -1.88 -1.25 -6.72
CA LEU A 109 -1.75 -2.57 -6.11
C LEU A 109 -0.45 -3.28 -6.54
N ARG A 110 -0.48 -4.05 -7.64
CA ARG A 110 0.63 -4.92 -8.08
C ARG A 110 1.55 -4.22 -9.08
N GLY A 111 0.95 -3.54 -10.06
CA GLY A 111 1.67 -2.79 -11.10
C GLY A 111 2.08 -1.38 -10.69
N GLU A 112 2.44 -0.57 -11.68
CA GLU A 112 2.71 0.86 -11.52
C GLU A 112 1.51 1.69 -11.98
N ALA A 113 0.92 2.43 -11.05
CA ALA A 113 -0.27 3.25 -11.30
C ALA A 113 -0.02 4.29 -12.40
N PHE A 114 1.16 4.92 -12.41
CA PHE A 114 1.51 5.98 -13.37
C PHE A 114 1.84 5.46 -14.78
N VAL A 115 1.70 4.15 -15.02
CA VAL A 115 1.61 3.59 -16.37
C VAL A 115 0.27 3.90 -17.02
N HIS A 116 -0.79 4.06 -16.23
CA HIS A 116 -2.13 4.32 -16.74
C HIS A 116 -2.24 5.74 -17.33
N PRO A 117 -2.61 5.91 -18.62
CA PRO A 117 -2.64 7.22 -19.27
C PRO A 117 -3.67 8.16 -18.65
N GLN A 118 -4.76 7.62 -18.09
CA GLN A 118 -5.84 8.38 -17.47
C GLN A 118 -5.74 8.47 -15.93
N ILE A 119 -4.57 8.22 -15.32
CA ILE A 119 -4.43 8.29 -13.84
C ILE A 119 -4.89 9.65 -13.27
N LEU A 120 -4.59 10.75 -13.98
CA LEU A 120 -5.01 12.09 -13.55
C LEU A 120 -6.52 12.28 -13.64
N ASP A 121 -7.16 11.75 -14.69
CA ASP A 121 -8.62 11.79 -14.84
C ASP A 121 -9.31 10.94 -13.79
N MET A 122 -8.76 9.75 -13.48
CA MET A 122 -9.24 8.88 -12.41
C MET A 122 -9.12 9.52 -11.03
N LEU A 123 -7.98 10.17 -10.73
CA LEU A 123 -7.82 10.95 -9.51
C LEU A 123 -8.87 12.07 -9.44
N LYS A 124 -8.99 12.87 -10.50
CA LYS A 124 -9.92 13.99 -10.56
C LYS A 124 -11.36 13.51 -10.36
N TYR A 125 -11.76 12.44 -11.05
CA TYR A 125 -13.09 11.86 -10.93
C TYR A 125 -13.39 11.43 -9.49
N ALA A 126 -12.47 10.69 -8.84
CA ALA A 126 -12.65 10.28 -7.45
C ALA A 126 -12.83 11.48 -6.50
N LYS A 127 -12.07 12.55 -6.70
CA LYS A 127 -12.16 13.76 -5.87
C LYS A 127 -13.45 14.55 -6.14
N ASP A 128 -13.86 14.68 -7.41
CA ASP A 128 -15.10 15.34 -7.80
C ASP A 128 -16.35 14.61 -7.28
N ARG A 129 -16.28 13.27 -7.13
CA ARG A 129 -17.34 12.45 -6.50
C ARG A 129 -17.32 12.46 -4.97
N GLY A 130 -16.40 13.21 -4.36
CA GLY A 130 -16.37 13.44 -2.91
C GLY A 130 -15.56 12.42 -2.10
N ILE A 131 -14.72 11.60 -2.74
CA ILE A 131 -13.79 10.73 -2.00
C ILE A 131 -12.80 11.61 -1.22
N LYS A 132 -12.84 11.47 0.11
CA LYS A 132 -12.10 12.38 1.01
C LYS A 132 -10.61 12.19 0.95
N GLU A 133 -10.14 10.94 0.89
CA GLU A 133 -8.72 10.61 0.83
C GLU A 133 -8.42 9.70 -0.37
N VAL A 134 -7.68 10.22 -1.34
CA VAL A 134 -7.13 9.44 -2.46
C VAL A 134 -5.63 9.28 -2.28
N SER A 135 -5.16 8.04 -2.33
CA SER A 135 -3.75 7.70 -2.19
C SER A 135 -3.23 6.88 -3.37
N THR A 136 -1.92 6.88 -3.59
CA THR A 136 -1.28 5.98 -4.55
C THR A 136 0.15 5.64 -4.12
N LEU A 137 0.60 4.45 -4.50
CA LEU A 137 2.00 4.03 -4.45
C LEU A 137 2.59 4.10 -5.86
N THR A 138 3.88 4.42 -5.95
CA THR A 138 4.60 4.51 -7.21
C THR A 138 6.09 4.31 -7.00
N HIS A 139 6.84 3.89 -8.02
CA HIS A 139 8.29 4.05 -8.05
C HIS A 139 8.73 5.49 -8.40
N GLY A 140 7.78 6.37 -8.78
CA GLY A 140 7.99 7.81 -8.99
C GLY A 140 8.65 8.20 -10.31
N GLY A 141 9.11 7.23 -11.10
CA GLY A 141 9.84 7.46 -12.35
C GLY A 141 9.02 8.24 -13.38
N ARG A 142 7.72 7.94 -13.47
CA ARG A 142 6.79 8.52 -14.47
C ARG A 142 6.13 9.84 -14.06
N ILE A 143 6.54 10.41 -12.93
CA ILE A 143 6.03 11.70 -12.46
C ILE A 143 7.06 12.78 -12.79
N ASP A 144 6.68 13.68 -13.69
CA ASP A 144 7.37 14.93 -13.98
C ASP A 144 6.73 16.08 -13.17
N GLU A 145 7.30 17.29 -13.26
CA GLU A 145 6.79 18.46 -12.52
C GLU A 145 5.36 18.84 -12.90
N GLU A 146 5.01 18.79 -14.19
CA GLU A 146 3.66 19.15 -14.67
C GLU A 146 2.62 18.18 -14.11
N LYS A 147 2.90 16.88 -14.21
CA LYS A 147 2.07 15.81 -13.67
C LYS A 147 1.94 15.95 -12.16
N PHE A 148 3.04 16.24 -11.44
CA PHE A 148 2.96 16.45 -10.00
C PHE A 148 2.13 17.68 -9.62
N ARG A 149 2.25 18.81 -10.34
CA ARG A 149 1.37 19.97 -10.15
C ARG A 149 -0.11 19.61 -10.33
N LYS A 150 -0.44 18.83 -11.37
CA LYS A 150 -1.81 18.32 -11.58
C LYS A 150 -2.27 17.39 -10.45
N LEU A 151 -1.40 16.52 -9.91
CA LEU A 151 -1.74 15.71 -8.73
C LEU A 151 -2.08 16.59 -7.50
N VAL A 152 -1.31 17.67 -7.28
CA VAL A 152 -1.57 18.63 -6.20
C VAL A 152 -2.88 19.37 -6.43
N GLU A 153 -3.09 19.89 -7.64
CA GLU A 153 -4.27 20.64 -8.06
C GLU A 153 -5.55 19.80 -7.95
N TYR A 154 -5.51 18.56 -8.42
CA TYR A 154 -6.65 17.64 -8.36
C TYR A 154 -6.89 17.08 -6.96
N GLY A 155 -6.00 17.37 -6.00
CA GLY A 155 -6.21 17.08 -4.60
C GLY A 155 -5.84 15.66 -4.18
N LEU A 156 -4.75 15.11 -4.74
CA LEU A 156 -4.14 13.90 -4.19
C LEU A 156 -3.79 14.12 -2.71
N ASP A 157 -4.20 13.20 -1.84
CA ASP A 157 -4.00 13.35 -0.41
C ASP A 157 -2.69 12.75 0.08
N TRP A 158 -2.29 11.62 -0.50
CA TRP A 158 -1.11 10.87 -0.07
C TRP A 158 -0.41 10.16 -1.23
N LEU A 159 0.87 10.52 -1.44
CA LEU A 159 1.77 9.86 -2.37
C LEU A 159 2.81 9.04 -1.58
N THR A 160 2.90 7.74 -1.85
CA THR A 160 4.00 6.91 -1.35
C THR A 160 4.94 6.56 -2.50
N ILE A 161 6.21 6.87 -2.34
CA ILE A 161 7.26 6.56 -3.32
C ILE A 161 8.09 5.40 -2.78
N SER A 162 8.12 4.30 -3.51
CA SER A 162 8.96 3.15 -3.20
C SER A 162 10.41 3.45 -3.55
N PHE A 163 11.30 3.40 -2.56
CA PHE A 163 12.68 3.81 -2.68
C PHE A 163 13.58 2.89 -1.84
N ASP A 164 14.29 1.97 -2.47
CA ASP A 164 15.02 0.91 -1.77
C ASP A 164 16.54 1.07 -1.87
N GLY A 165 17.14 1.70 -0.87
CA GLY A 165 18.60 1.82 -0.73
C GLY A 165 19.14 3.20 -1.02
N VAL A 166 20.48 3.32 -0.94
CA VAL A 166 21.24 4.56 -1.19
C VAL A 166 22.25 4.31 -2.29
N GLY A 167 22.43 5.28 -3.19
CA GLY A 167 23.40 5.20 -4.28
C GLY A 167 23.23 3.93 -5.12
N GLU A 168 24.31 3.17 -5.29
CA GLU A 168 24.29 1.93 -6.10
C GLU A 168 23.27 0.90 -5.66
N THR A 169 22.98 0.78 -4.35
CA THR A 169 21.98 -0.19 -3.87
C THR A 169 20.61 0.11 -4.45
N TYR A 170 20.24 1.39 -4.48
CA TYR A 170 19.01 1.84 -5.13
C TYR A 170 19.02 1.54 -6.62
N GLU A 171 20.10 1.89 -7.32
CA GLU A 171 20.17 1.71 -8.77
C GLU A 171 20.15 0.23 -9.18
N LYS A 172 20.71 -0.66 -8.36
CA LYS A 172 20.64 -2.12 -8.57
C LYS A 172 19.22 -2.66 -8.37
N ILE A 173 18.50 -2.17 -7.36
CA ILE A 173 17.15 -2.67 -7.02
C ILE A 173 16.06 -2.06 -7.90
N ARG A 174 16.16 -0.76 -8.21
CA ARG A 174 15.14 0.06 -8.88
C ARG A 174 15.55 0.47 -10.29
N ALA A 175 16.48 -0.27 -10.92
CA ALA A 175 16.90 -0.05 -12.31
C ALA A 175 15.70 0.12 -13.26
N PRO A 176 15.76 1.07 -14.22
CA PRO A 176 16.90 1.91 -14.58
C PRO A 176 16.97 3.25 -13.82
N LEU A 177 16.15 3.45 -12.79
CA LEU A 177 16.10 4.73 -12.07
C LEU A 177 17.42 5.04 -11.37
N LYS A 178 17.82 6.32 -11.41
CA LYS A 178 19.04 6.83 -10.79
C LYS A 178 18.75 7.45 -9.44
N PHE A 179 19.66 7.22 -8.49
CA PHE A 179 19.45 7.62 -7.10
C PHE A 179 19.31 9.14 -6.99
N GLN A 180 20.29 9.88 -7.53
CA GLN A 180 20.33 11.33 -7.41
C GLN A 180 19.15 12.00 -8.12
N ASP A 181 18.86 11.59 -9.36
CA ASP A 181 17.72 12.12 -10.13
C ASP A 181 16.40 11.99 -9.38
N MET A 182 16.21 10.87 -8.67
CA MET A 182 14.99 10.61 -7.91
C MET A 182 14.95 11.38 -6.59
N VAL A 183 16.09 11.59 -5.92
CA VAL A 183 16.19 12.48 -4.75
C VAL A 183 15.85 13.92 -5.13
N ASP A 184 16.44 14.43 -6.21
CA ASP A 184 16.22 15.79 -6.71
C ASP A 184 14.76 15.99 -7.14
N LYS A 185 14.17 14.99 -7.81
CA LYS A 185 12.75 14.99 -8.17
C LYS A 185 11.84 15.09 -6.93
N ILE A 186 12.14 14.34 -5.87
CA ILE A 186 11.34 14.38 -4.62
C ILE A 186 11.53 15.73 -3.91
N ALA A 187 12.75 16.28 -3.91
CA ALA A 187 13.01 17.62 -3.40
C ALA A 187 12.17 18.67 -4.15
N ARG A 188 12.10 18.57 -5.48
CA ARG A 188 11.28 19.43 -6.32
C ARG A 188 9.79 19.30 -6.02
N PHE A 189 9.28 18.09 -5.75
CA PHE A 189 7.89 17.90 -5.32
C PHE A 189 7.56 18.65 -4.02
N LYS A 190 8.49 18.67 -3.05
CA LYS A 190 8.33 19.47 -1.83
C LYS A 190 8.27 20.98 -2.13
N GLU A 191 9.09 21.47 -3.06
CA GLU A 191 9.06 22.88 -3.47
C GLU A 191 7.74 23.25 -4.16
N ILE A 192 7.27 22.43 -5.10
CA ILE A 192 5.98 22.63 -5.77
C ILE A 192 4.84 22.75 -4.75
N LYS A 193 4.81 21.87 -3.74
CA LYS A 193 3.83 21.95 -2.64
C LYS A 193 3.90 23.29 -1.89
N ARG A 194 5.11 23.81 -1.66
CA ARG A 194 5.33 25.12 -1.01
C ARG A 194 4.86 26.27 -1.90
N GLU A 195 5.20 26.26 -3.18
CA GLU A 195 4.74 27.24 -4.17
C GLU A 195 3.21 27.28 -4.24
N MET A 196 2.56 26.12 -4.18
CA MET A 196 1.10 25.98 -4.22
C MET A 196 0.43 26.14 -2.85
N GLY A 197 1.18 26.48 -1.80
CA GLY A 197 0.63 26.81 -0.48
C GLY A 197 -0.07 25.65 0.25
N THR A 198 0.24 24.39 -0.08
CA THR A 198 -0.47 23.22 0.43
C THR A 198 0.47 22.16 1.02
N PRO A 199 0.09 21.51 2.14
CA PRO A 199 0.86 20.38 2.66
C PRO A 199 0.51 19.05 1.97
N LYS A 200 -0.44 19.04 1.03
CA LYS A 200 -0.89 17.84 0.31
C LYS A 200 -0.36 17.81 -1.15
N PRO A 201 -0.11 16.62 -1.72
CA PRO A 201 -0.18 15.31 -1.08
C PRO A 201 0.90 15.17 -0.01
N VAL A 202 0.61 14.51 1.12
CA VAL A 202 1.70 14.11 2.02
C VAL A 202 2.58 13.11 1.30
N ILE A 203 3.89 13.33 1.31
CA ILE A 203 4.86 12.49 0.59
C ILE A 203 5.51 11.55 1.59
N LYS A 204 5.34 10.25 1.37
CA LYS A 204 6.01 9.19 2.12
C LYS A 204 7.04 8.51 1.23
N VAL A 205 8.25 8.32 1.72
CA VAL A 205 9.18 7.35 1.12
C VAL A 205 9.08 6.03 1.88
N GLN A 206 9.04 4.92 1.15
CA GLN A 206 8.94 3.56 1.68
C GLN A 206 10.09 2.70 1.15
N THR A 207 10.82 2.06 2.05
CA THR A 207 11.94 1.14 1.74
C THR A 207 11.71 -0.24 2.36
N VAL A 208 12.50 -1.23 1.96
CA VAL A 208 12.72 -2.47 2.71
C VAL A 208 13.95 -2.36 3.61
N TRP A 209 13.84 -2.84 4.85
CA TRP A 209 14.90 -2.75 5.87
C TRP A 209 16.27 -3.20 5.37
N PRO A 210 16.44 -4.37 4.74
CA PRO A 210 17.76 -4.79 4.27
C PRO A 210 18.37 -3.93 3.18
N ALA A 211 17.59 -3.12 2.45
CA ALA A 211 18.16 -2.20 1.46
C ALA A 211 18.90 -1.02 2.11
N ILE A 212 18.60 -0.71 3.38
CA ILE A 212 19.15 0.43 4.11
C ILE A 212 19.83 0.04 5.43
N LYS A 213 19.82 -1.24 5.81
CA LYS A 213 20.29 -1.72 7.12
C LYS A 213 21.72 -1.29 7.44
N ASP A 214 22.60 -1.26 6.43
CA ASP A 214 24.00 -0.89 6.62
C ASP A 214 24.20 0.62 6.80
N ASN A 215 23.29 1.44 6.26
CA ASN A 215 23.39 2.91 6.28
C ASN A 215 22.01 3.59 6.49
N PRO A 216 21.29 3.28 7.58
CA PRO A 216 19.92 3.78 7.77
C PRO A 216 19.89 5.29 8.04
N GLU A 217 20.94 5.83 8.65
CA GLU A 217 21.10 7.26 8.92
C GLU A 217 21.26 8.07 7.62
N VAL A 218 22.07 7.59 6.67
CA VAL A 218 22.23 8.26 5.37
C VAL A 218 20.88 8.34 4.67
N PHE A 219 20.14 7.24 4.60
CA PHE A 219 18.80 7.21 4.00
C PHE A 219 17.83 8.17 4.71
N TYR A 220 17.83 8.17 6.04
CA TYR A 220 17.00 9.08 6.83
C TYR A 220 17.34 10.55 6.53
N ASN A 221 18.62 10.92 6.60
CA ASN A 221 19.08 12.29 6.39
C ASN A 221 18.86 12.79 4.95
N THR A 222 18.86 11.90 3.95
CA THR A 222 18.48 12.24 2.58
C THR A 222 16.99 12.62 2.48
N PHE A 223 16.09 11.83 3.07
CA PHE A 223 14.64 12.00 2.84
C PHE A 223 13.92 12.83 3.90
N GLU A 224 14.46 12.97 5.10
CA GLU A 224 13.88 13.76 6.19
C GLU A 224 13.57 15.20 5.72
N PRO A 225 14.53 15.92 5.09
CA PRO A 225 14.29 17.30 4.69
C PRO A 225 13.37 17.42 3.48
N ILE A 226 13.02 16.36 2.76
CA ILE A 226 12.26 16.46 1.49
C ILE A 226 10.95 15.67 1.50
N THR A 227 10.63 14.94 2.58
CA THR A 227 9.41 14.14 2.72
C THR A 227 8.67 14.42 4.02
N ASP A 228 7.40 14.01 4.09
CA ASP A 228 6.57 14.10 5.29
C ASP A 228 6.72 12.85 6.19
N GLN A 229 7.15 11.71 5.65
CA GLN A 229 7.32 10.45 6.38
C GLN A 229 8.32 9.51 5.69
N ILE A 230 9.07 8.75 6.49
CA ILE A 230 9.98 7.70 6.06
C ILE A 230 9.58 6.38 6.75
N GLY A 231 9.10 5.44 5.94
CA GLY A 231 8.69 4.11 6.36
C GLY A 231 9.67 3.03 5.88
N SER A 232 9.76 1.96 6.65
CA SER A 232 10.46 0.75 6.26
C SER A 232 9.66 -0.49 6.69
N ASN A 233 9.82 -1.57 5.92
CA ASN A 233 9.25 -2.87 6.22
C ASN A 233 10.39 -3.90 6.28
N PRO A 234 10.32 -4.96 7.10
CA PRO A 234 11.16 -6.13 6.86
C PRO A 234 10.90 -6.66 5.44
N LEU A 235 11.87 -7.34 4.86
CA LEU A 235 11.68 -7.97 3.56
C LEU A 235 10.62 -9.06 3.68
N ILE A 236 9.57 -8.96 2.87
CA ILE A 236 8.48 -9.94 2.78
C ILE A 236 8.82 -10.96 1.68
N ASP A 237 8.36 -12.20 1.84
CA ASP A 237 8.59 -13.30 0.90
C ASP A 237 7.55 -13.40 -0.21
N TYR A 238 7.47 -12.38 -1.06
CA TYR A 238 6.53 -12.44 -2.17
C TYR A 238 6.93 -13.42 -3.28
N LEU A 239 8.18 -13.90 -3.28
CA LEU A 239 8.65 -14.90 -4.24
C LEU A 239 8.46 -16.33 -3.75
N HIS A 240 7.90 -16.52 -2.54
CA HIS A 240 7.65 -17.83 -1.94
C HIS A 240 8.91 -18.73 -1.85
N ASN A 241 10.06 -18.13 -1.53
CA ASN A 241 11.34 -18.83 -1.42
C ASN A 241 11.61 -19.43 -0.03
N ASP A 242 10.88 -18.99 1.01
CA ASP A 242 11.07 -19.50 2.36
C ASP A 242 10.47 -20.92 2.49
N THR A 243 11.26 -21.86 2.98
CA THR A 243 10.83 -23.26 3.19
C THR A 243 10.49 -23.59 4.64
N ASP A 244 11.02 -22.83 5.60
CA ASP A 244 10.87 -23.05 7.04
C ASP A 244 10.13 -21.87 7.67
N ILE A 245 8.81 -21.84 7.50
CA ILE A 245 7.97 -20.72 7.93
C ILE A 245 7.28 -21.04 9.25
N GLU A 246 7.51 -20.19 10.25
CA GLU A 246 6.76 -20.23 11.51
C GLU A 246 5.55 -19.29 11.45
N TYR A 247 4.38 -19.77 11.87
CA TYR A 247 3.14 -18.99 11.92
C TYR A 247 2.66 -18.76 13.36
N GLU A 248 2.04 -17.61 13.62
CA GLU A 248 1.36 -17.30 14.87
C GLU A 248 0.10 -18.17 15.01
N GLU A 249 0.06 -19.04 16.02
CA GLU A 249 -1.04 -20.01 16.20
C GLU A 249 -2.45 -19.39 16.32
N ASN A 250 -2.54 -18.20 16.93
CA ASN A 250 -3.81 -17.51 17.21
C ASN A 250 -3.95 -16.20 16.41
N PHE A 251 -3.58 -16.25 15.13
CA PHE A 251 -3.71 -15.11 14.23
C PHE A 251 -5.14 -14.92 13.71
N THR A 252 -5.59 -13.68 13.65
CA THR A 252 -6.82 -13.28 12.95
C THR A 252 -6.48 -12.08 12.05
N CYS A 253 -6.76 -12.21 10.75
CA CYS A 253 -6.40 -11.20 9.75
C CYS A 253 -7.33 -9.97 9.83
N PRO A 254 -6.83 -8.75 10.05
CA PRO A 254 -7.71 -7.58 10.14
C PRO A 254 -8.35 -7.20 8.79
N GLN A 255 -7.72 -7.54 7.66
CA GLN A 255 -8.09 -7.00 6.34
C GLN A 255 -9.54 -7.27 5.94
N LEU A 256 -10.09 -8.43 6.32
CA LEU A 256 -11.46 -8.86 5.99
C LEU A 256 -12.57 -7.99 6.62
N TRP A 257 -12.20 -7.12 7.56
CA TRP A 257 -13.09 -6.16 8.23
C TRP A 257 -12.74 -4.70 7.93
N GLU A 258 -11.69 -4.44 7.16
CA GLU A 258 -11.23 -3.07 6.86
C GLU A 258 -11.53 -2.65 5.43
N ARG A 259 -11.22 -3.50 4.46
CA ARG A 259 -11.02 -3.08 3.08
C ARG A 259 -11.42 -4.12 2.06
N MET A 260 -11.59 -3.66 0.83
CA MET A 260 -11.75 -4.50 -0.35
C MET A 260 -10.65 -4.17 -1.37
N THR A 261 -10.27 -5.14 -2.19
CA THR A 261 -9.24 -4.98 -3.23
C THR A 261 -9.80 -5.40 -4.58
N ILE A 262 -9.83 -4.46 -5.53
CA ILE A 262 -10.36 -4.65 -6.88
C ILE A 262 -9.19 -4.59 -7.86
N GLY A 263 -9.04 -5.65 -8.66
CA GLY A 263 -8.03 -5.77 -9.70
C GLY A 263 -8.38 -4.97 -10.95
N SER A 264 -7.39 -4.80 -11.83
CA SER A 264 -7.54 -3.97 -13.05
C SER A 264 -8.62 -4.46 -14.01
N GLY A 265 -8.97 -5.75 -14.00
CA GLY A 265 -10.07 -6.31 -14.80
C GLY A 265 -11.43 -6.24 -14.12
N GLY A 266 -11.52 -5.72 -12.89
CA GLY A 266 -12.72 -5.71 -12.07
C GLY A 266 -12.89 -6.94 -11.17
N GLU A 267 -12.00 -7.94 -11.27
CA GLU A 267 -11.97 -9.06 -10.34
C GLU A 267 -11.72 -8.57 -8.91
N VAL A 268 -12.49 -9.07 -7.94
CA VAL A 268 -12.32 -8.70 -6.54
C VAL A 268 -11.57 -9.81 -5.82
N MET A 269 -10.39 -9.44 -5.32
CA MET A 269 -9.49 -10.29 -4.54
C MET A 269 -9.95 -10.40 -3.10
N LEU A 270 -9.59 -11.51 -2.44
CA LEU A 270 -9.84 -11.65 -1.00
C LEU A 270 -9.19 -10.52 -0.19
N CYS A 271 -7.97 -10.14 -0.55
CA CYS A 271 -7.26 -8.99 -0.01
C CYS A 271 -6.09 -8.58 -0.91
N ALA A 272 -5.37 -7.53 -0.54
CA ALA A 272 -4.19 -7.07 -1.28
C ALA A 272 -3.01 -8.06 -1.29
N ASN A 273 -3.05 -9.10 -0.44
CA ASN A 273 -2.05 -10.17 -0.40
C ASN A 273 -2.51 -11.46 -1.12
N ASP A 274 -3.65 -11.42 -1.82
CA ASP A 274 -4.03 -12.46 -2.78
C ASP A 274 -3.48 -12.08 -4.16
N GLU A 275 -2.16 -11.89 -4.24
CA GLU A 275 -1.53 -11.18 -5.37
C GLU A 275 -1.67 -11.95 -6.68
N MET A 276 -1.73 -13.28 -6.58
CA MET A 276 -1.88 -14.23 -7.67
C MET A 276 -3.34 -14.48 -8.06
N MET A 277 -4.31 -13.79 -7.43
CA MET A 277 -5.74 -13.97 -7.69
C MET A 277 -6.24 -15.41 -7.46
N LEU A 278 -5.79 -16.06 -6.39
CA LEU A 278 -6.12 -17.45 -6.06
C LEU A 278 -7.51 -17.59 -5.45
N HIS A 279 -8.06 -16.53 -4.84
CA HIS A 279 -9.34 -16.58 -4.15
C HIS A 279 -10.25 -15.39 -4.51
N GLN A 280 -10.87 -15.48 -5.69
CA GLN A 280 -11.81 -14.46 -6.16
C GLN A 280 -13.10 -14.44 -5.35
N VAL A 281 -13.39 -13.28 -4.74
CA VAL A 281 -14.58 -13.08 -3.90
C VAL A 281 -15.74 -12.41 -4.64
N GLY A 282 -15.47 -11.76 -5.78
CA GLY A 282 -16.51 -11.12 -6.60
C GLY A 282 -15.99 -10.56 -7.92
N ASP A 283 -16.87 -9.89 -8.68
CA ASP A 283 -16.54 -9.23 -9.95
C ASP A 283 -17.30 -7.89 -10.06
N ALA A 284 -16.57 -6.78 -9.94
CA ALA A 284 -17.10 -5.41 -9.97
C ALA A 284 -17.70 -5.02 -11.33
N ASN A 285 -17.50 -5.81 -12.39
CA ASN A 285 -18.22 -5.62 -13.65
C ASN A 285 -19.70 -6.01 -13.51
N LYS A 286 -20.02 -7.00 -12.68
CA LYS A 286 -21.34 -7.64 -12.60
C LYS A 286 -22.07 -7.35 -11.29
N GLU A 287 -21.32 -7.24 -10.20
CA GLU A 287 -21.86 -7.10 -8.85
C GLU A 287 -21.53 -5.71 -8.30
N THR A 288 -22.27 -5.28 -7.28
CA THR A 288 -21.96 -4.06 -6.52
C THR A 288 -20.91 -4.38 -5.44
N ILE A 289 -20.10 -3.40 -5.05
CA ILE A 289 -19.14 -3.50 -3.95
C ILE A 289 -19.87 -3.87 -2.65
N TYR A 290 -21.07 -3.31 -2.41
CA TYR A 290 -21.90 -3.65 -1.28
C TYR A 290 -22.26 -5.14 -1.26
N ASP A 291 -22.76 -5.67 -2.38
CA ASP A 291 -23.17 -7.07 -2.48
C ASP A 291 -21.96 -8.01 -2.33
N ILE A 292 -20.81 -7.67 -2.91
CA ILE A 292 -19.59 -8.46 -2.73
C ILE A 292 -19.17 -8.43 -1.25
N TRP A 293 -19.19 -7.25 -0.61
CA TRP A 293 -18.75 -7.05 0.77
C TRP A 293 -19.56 -7.87 1.79
N HIS A 294 -20.87 -8.02 1.56
CA HIS A 294 -21.79 -8.85 2.35
C HIS A 294 -22.04 -10.22 1.74
N GLY A 295 -21.37 -10.53 0.63
CA GLY A 295 -21.56 -11.75 -0.12
C GLY A 295 -21.02 -12.98 0.59
N LYS A 296 -21.58 -14.13 0.23
CA LYS A 296 -21.28 -15.44 0.82
C LYS A 296 -19.77 -15.74 0.87
N ARG A 297 -19.01 -15.41 -0.18
CA ARG A 297 -17.56 -15.69 -0.25
C ARG A 297 -16.76 -14.94 0.83
N LEU A 298 -17.04 -13.65 1.05
CA LEU A 298 -16.38 -12.89 2.11
C LEU A 298 -16.89 -13.27 3.50
N GLU A 299 -18.16 -13.62 3.64
CA GLU A 299 -18.71 -14.14 4.89
C GLU A 299 -18.03 -15.46 5.29
N GLU A 300 -17.90 -16.41 4.36
CA GLU A 300 -17.18 -17.67 4.56
C GLU A 300 -15.72 -17.43 4.97
N ALA A 301 -15.02 -16.53 4.29
CA ALA A 301 -13.64 -16.20 4.65
C ALA A 301 -13.53 -15.60 6.07
N ARG A 302 -14.48 -14.76 6.48
CA ARG A 302 -14.56 -14.21 7.84
C ARG A 302 -14.84 -15.30 8.88
N GLU A 303 -15.75 -16.24 8.60
CA GLU A 303 -16.05 -17.36 9.50
C GLU A 303 -14.85 -18.29 9.66
N ILE A 304 -14.14 -18.59 8.58
CA ILE A 304 -12.89 -19.36 8.63
C ILE A 304 -11.87 -18.67 9.53
N HIS A 305 -11.65 -17.36 9.37
CA HIS A 305 -10.68 -16.60 10.19
C HIS A 305 -11.07 -16.46 11.68
N LYS A 306 -12.31 -16.80 12.07
CA LYS A 306 -12.70 -16.88 13.49
C LYS A 306 -12.24 -18.19 14.15
N ARG A 307 -11.93 -19.22 13.37
CA ARG A 307 -11.50 -20.54 13.84
C ARG A 307 -10.00 -20.53 14.13
N HIS A 308 -9.56 -21.37 15.06
CA HIS A 308 -8.14 -21.62 15.29
C HIS A 308 -7.50 -22.14 13.99
N LYS A 309 -6.35 -21.56 13.59
CA LYS A 309 -5.64 -21.87 12.33
C LYS A 309 -6.46 -21.67 11.05
N GLY A 310 -7.50 -20.84 11.07
CA GLY A 310 -8.35 -20.59 9.88
C GLY A 310 -7.58 -20.11 8.64
N THR A 311 -6.46 -19.41 8.82
CA THR A 311 -5.62 -18.95 7.70
C THR A 311 -5.08 -20.10 6.84
N GLU A 312 -4.91 -21.31 7.39
CA GLU A 312 -4.42 -22.48 6.64
C GLU A 312 -5.47 -23.02 5.67
N MET A 313 -6.75 -22.66 5.83
CA MET A 313 -7.87 -23.17 5.03
C MET A 313 -8.16 -22.37 3.77
N ILE A 314 -7.46 -21.25 3.55
CA ILE A 314 -7.68 -20.37 2.39
C ILE A 314 -6.33 -20.17 1.70
N ASP A 315 -6.24 -20.55 0.43
CA ASP A 315 -4.98 -20.63 -0.32
C ASP A 315 -4.08 -19.39 -0.21
N PRO A 316 -4.54 -18.16 -0.49
CA PRO A 316 -3.67 -16.98 -0.33
C PRO A 316 -3.29 -16.73 1.14
N CYS A 317 -4.13 -17.11 2.10
CA CYS A 317 -3.87 -16.90 3.52
C CYS A 317 -2.83 -17.88 4.07
N LYS A 318 -2.78 -19.10 3.54
CA LYS A 318 -1.83 -20.16 3.92
C LYS A 318 -0.38 -19.75 3.65
N HIS A 319 -0.14 -18.95 2.61
CA HIS A 319 1.19 -18.49 2.21
C HIS A 319 1.48 -17.04 2.63
N CYS A 320 0.50 -16.37 3.25
CA CYS A 320 0.56 -14.96 3.57
C CYS A 320 1.65 -14.65 4.61
N TYR A 321 2.28 -13.49 4.47
CA TYR A 321 3.27 -13.00 5.44
C TYR A 321 2.65 -12.55 6.77
N LEU A 322 1.37 -12.14 6.76
CA LEU A 322 0.73 -11.55 7.94
C LEU A 322 0.68 -12.49 9.16
N PRO A 323 0.31 -13.78 9.03
CA PRO A 323 0.37 -14.70 10.15
C PRO A 323 1.79 -15.14 10.53
N ARG A 324 2.84 -14.86 9.76
CA ARG A 324 4.20 -15.35 10.05
C ARG A 324 4.76 -14.78 11.35
N ALA A 325 5.38 -15.61 12.19
CA ALA A 325 6.03 -15.18 13.42
C ALA A 325 7.15 -14.16 13.14
N THR A 326 7.36 -13.24 14.08
CA THR A 326 8.41 -12.22 13.97
C THR A 326 9.27 -12.17 15.22
N GLN A 327 10.58 -12.00 15.04
CA GLN A 327 11.55 -11.71 16.09
C GLN A 327 11.96 -10.23 16.06
N ARG A 328 12.26 -9.67 17.24
CA ARG A 328 12.70 -8.28 17.35
C ARG A 328 14.20 -8.18 17.09
N GLU A 329 14.55 -7.30 16.17
CA GLU A 329 15.88 -6.74 15.98
C GLU A 329 15.86 -5.28 16.43
N ASP A 330 16.81 -4.90 17.27
CA ASP A 330 17.01 -3.51 17.67
C ASP A 330 18.14 -2.92 16.82
N ALA A 331 17.89 -1.76 16.22
CA ALA A 331 18.89 -0.99 15.48
C ALA A 331 19.00 0.43 16.06
N VAL A 332 20.19 1.00 16.05
CA VAL A 332 20.42 2.38 16.49
C VAL A 332 20.59 3.26 15.26
N MET A 333 19.86 4.35 15.20
CA MET A 333 19.99 5.38 14.18
C MET A 333 20.08 6.73 14.88
N GLU A 334 21.21 7.42 14.72
CA GLU A 334 21.57 8.58 15.56
C GLU A 334 21.50 8.18 17.05
N ASN A 335 20.68 8.88 17.84
CA ASN A 335 20.42 8.59 19.26
C ASN A 335 19.06 7.91 19.49
N ARG A 336 18.50 7.25 18.48
CA ARG A 336 17.15 6.65 18.53
C ARG A 336 17.21 5.15 18.31
N LEU A 337 16.53 4.42 19.19
CA LEU A 337 16.31 2.99 19.06
C LEU A 337 15.17 2.72 18.07
N LEU A 338 15.50 2.05 16.97
CA LEU A 338 14.56 1.47 16.02
C LEU A 338 14.26 0.04 16.44
N LYS A 339 12.98 -0.27 16.63
CA LYS A 339 12.51 -1.63 16.92
C LYS A 339 11.93 -2.23 15.66
N ILE A 340 12.56 -3.27 15.15
CA ILE A 340 12.26 -3.89 13.87
C ILE A 340 11.78 -5.31 14.14
N ASP A 341 10.57 -5.62 13.69
CA ASP A 341 10.04 -6.98 13.78
C ASP A 341 10.35 -7.69 12.44
N ASN A 342 11.40 -8.52 12.42
CA ASN A 342 11.78 -9.34 11.26
C ASN A 342 11.09 -10.69 11.31
N TYR A 343 10.78 -11.28 10.16
CA TYR A 343 10.20 -12.64 10.11
C TYR A 343 11.22 -13.67 10.60
N VAL A 344 10.76 -14.58 11.46
CA VAL A 344 11.56 -15.72 11.94
C VAL A 344 11.96 -16.58 10.73
N ASN A 345 13.18 -17.13 10.76
CA ASN A 345 13.77 -17.99 9.72
C ASN A 345 13.84 -17.39 8.31
N ARG A 346 13.65 -16.06 8.16
CA ARG A 346 13.77 -15.37 6.88
C ARG A 346 15.06 -14.59 6.76
N LYS A 347 15.82 -14.86 5.70
CA LYS A 347 17.01 -14.06 5.33
C LYS A 347 16.59 -12.65 4.87
N GLN A 348 17.19 -11.64 5.48
CA GLN A 348 16.99 -10.23 5.10
C GLN A 348 18.02 -9.83 4.05
N LYS A 349 17.95 -10.42 2.85
CA LYS A 349 18.80 -10.07 1.70
C LYS A 349 17.92 -9.69 0.52
N VAL A 350 18.12 -8.48 -0.01
CA VAL A 350 17.43 -8.04 -1.22
C VAL A 350 18.16 -8.57 -2.44
N GLY A 351 17.43 -9.16 -3.39
CA GLY A 351 18.04 -9.80 -4.56
C GLY A 351 18.01 -11.33 -4.48
N ILE A 352 18.50 -11.95 -5.55
CA ILE A 352 18.76 -13.40 -5.61
C ILE A 352 20.03 -13.74 -4.81
#